data_AF-A0A3M9ZQC8-F1
#
_entry.id   AF-A0A3M9ZQC8-F1
#
_cell.length_a   1.000
_cell.length_b   1.000
_cell.length_c   1.000
_cell.angle_alpha   90.00
_cell.angle_beta   90.00
_cell.angle_gamma   90.00
#
_symmetry.space_group_name_H-M   'P 1'
#
loop_
_entity.id
_entity.type
_entity.pdbx_description
1 polymer ?
#
loop_
_entity_poly.entity_id
_entity_poly.type
_entity_poly.pdbx_seq_one_letter_code
_entity_poly.pdbx_strand_id
1 'polypeptide(L)' 'DEGGTELPPHVLFGTLERAFEAIMVDRLREDGLDPGECMDRMVRAHLNRGATALFSRVDGLADLCALAGAAPR' A
#
# COMPACT_ATOMS: atom_id res chain seq x y z
N ASP A 1 -7.10 1.06 19.31
CA ASP A 1 -8.43 1.62 19.06
C ASP A 1 -9.05 0.84 17.90
N GLU A 2 -10.31 0.46 18.03
CA GLU A 2 -11.09 -0.25 17.00
C GLU A 2 -11.33 0.61 15.74
N GLY A 3 -11.18 1.94 15.80
CA GLY A 3 -11.25 2.83 14.64
C GLY A 3 -10.03 2.79 13.71
N GLY A 4 -8.92 2.16 14.15
CA GLY A 4 -7.64 2.25 13.45
C GLY A 4 -7.04 3.67 13.51
N THR A 5 -6.02 3.92 12.70
CA THR A 5 -5.42 5.25 12.55
C THR A 5 -5.63 5.70 11.12
N GLU A 6 -6.26 6.86 10.92
CA GLU A 6 -6.24 7.52 9.62
C GLU A 6 -4.81 7.98 9.33
N LEU A 7 -4.19 7.37 8.33
CA LEU A 7 -2.89 7.77 7.82
C LEU A 7 -3.09 8.57 6.54
N PRO A 8 -2.73 9.86 6.51
CA PRO A 8 -2.79 10.65 5.29
C PRO A 8 -1.96 10.00 4.17
N PRO A 9 -2.34 10.16 2.88
CA PRO A 9 -1.61 9.56 1.76
C PRO A 9 -0.11 9.90 1.74
N HIS A 10 0.28 11.15 2.05
CA HIS A 10 1.68 11.54 2.15
C HIS A 10 2.47 10.81 3.25
N VAL A 11 1.80 10.36 4.33
CA VAL A 11 2.41 9.55 5.39
C VAL A 11 2.59 8.11 4.93
N LEU A 12 1.61 7.56 4.20
CA LEU A 12 1.66 6.19 3.68
C LEU A 12 2.67 6.01 2.54
N PHE A 13 2.69 6.96 1.61
CA PHE A 13 3.41 6.80 0.34
C PHE A 13 4.65 7.69 0.23
N GLY A 14 4.79 8.71 1.08
CA GLY A 14 5.93 9.64 1.04
C GLY A 14 6.12 10.24 -0.34
N THR A 15 7.34 10.16 -0.86
CA THR A 15 7.70 10.66 -2.20
C THR A 15 7.00 9.93 -3.35
N LEU A 16 6.41 8.77 -3.10
CA LEU A 16 5.71 7.96 -4.11
C LEU A 16 4.22 8.27 -4.22
N GLU A 17 3.67 9.15 -3.37
CA GLU A 17 2.23 9.45 -3.33
C GLU A 17 1.65 9.76 -4.72
N ARG A 18 2.28 10.67 -5.47
CA ARG A 18 1.81 11.07 -6.81
C ARG A 18 1.91 9.95 -7.84
N ALA A 19 2.96 9.15 -7.76
CA ALA A 19 3.14 8.00 -8.66
C ALA A 19 2.08 6.94 -8.37
N PHE A 20 1.83 6.64 -7.10
CA PHE A 20 0.82 5.69 -6.67
C PHE A 20 -0.59 6.15 -7.05
N GLU A 21 -0.91 7.43 -6.82
CA GLU A 21 -2.19 8.04 -7.22
C GLU A 21 -2.42 7.90 -8.73
N ALA A 22 -1.42 8.23 -9.55
CA ALA A 22 -1.53 8.13 -11.00
C ALA A 22 -1.80 6.70 -11.49
N ILE A 23 -1.08 5.72 -10.94
CA ILE A 23 -1.28 4.29 -11.27
C ILE A 23 -2.67 3.83 -10.85
N MET A 24 -3.14 4.25 -9.68
CA MET A 24 -4.47 3.89 -9.19
C MET A 24 -5.59 4.48 -10.04
N VAL A 25 -5.46 5.74 -10.46
CA VAL A 25 -6.42 6.39 -11.37
C VAL A 25 -6.47 5.66 -12.71
N ASP A 26 -5.31 5.33 -13.28
CA ASP A 26 -5.22 4.62 -14.55
C ASP A 26 -5.90 3.25 -14.46
N ARG A 27 -5.57 2.47 -13.41
CA ARG A 27 -6.17 1.16 -13.15
C ARG A 27 -7.69 1.22 -12.98
N LEU A 28 -8.20 2.21 -12.26
CA LEU A 28 -9.64 2.40 -12.07
C LEU A 28 -10.35 2.72 -13.40
N ARG A 29 -9.74 3.55 -14.24
CA ARG A 29 -10.26 3.88 -15.57
C ARG A 29 -10.29 2.68 -16.49
N GLU A 30 -9.23 1.86 -16.49
CA GLU A 30 -9.19 0.59 -17.25
C GLU A 30 -10.33 -0.36 -16.83
N ASP A 31 -10.67 -0.38 -15.54
CA ASP A 31 -11.76 -1.19 -14.99
C ASP A 31 -13.15 -0.55 -15.16
N GLY A 32 -13.26 0.64 -15.76
CA GLY A 32 -14.51 1.37 -15.94
C GLY A 32 -15.12 1.92 -14.64
N LEU A 33 -14.29 2.13 -13.62
CA LEU A 33 -14.67 2.61 -12.30
C LEU A 33 -14.34 4.11 -12.14
N ASP A 34 -15.19 4.85 -11.41
CA ASP A 34 -14.93 6.25 -11.08
C ASP A 34 -13.89 6.38 -9.96
N PRO A 35 -12.74 7.04 -10.20
CA PRO A 35 -11.79 7.34 -9.14
C PRO A 35 -12.37 8.10 -7.95
N GLY A 36 -13.32 9.01 -8.16
CA GLY A 36 -13.93 9.81 -7.08
C GLY A 36 -14.69 8.97 -6.05
N GLU A 37 -15.25 7.84 -6.48
CA GLU A 37 -16.03 6.94 -5.62
C GLU A 37 -15.22 5.74 -5.13
N CYS A 38 -14.26 5.26 -5.93
CA CYS A 38 -13.62 3.95 -5.70
C CYS A 38 -12.20 4.02 -5.12
N MET A 39 -11.54 5.18 -5.11
CA MET A 39 -10.12 5.30 -4.74
C MET A 39 -9.81 4.67 -3.38
N ASP A 40 -10.44 5.12 -2.30
CA ASP A 40 -10.13 4.66 -0.94
C ASP A 40 -10.35 3.16 -0.74
N ARG A 41 -11.37 2.60 -1.39
CA ARG A 41 -11.64 1.15 -1.34
C ARG A 41 -10.54 0.39 -2.06
N MET A 42 -10.13 0.86 -3.23
CA MET A 42 -9.13 0.17 -4.04
C MET A 42 -7.71 0.30 -3.49
N VAL A 43 -7.35 1.44 -2.91
CA VAL A 43 -6.09 1.61 -2.18
C VAL A 43 -6.00 0.60 -1.04
N ARG A 44 -7.04 0.49 -0.19
CA ARG A 44 -7.08 -0.51 0.89
C ARG A 44 -6.98 -1.95 0.37
N ALA A 45 -7.66 -2.27 -0.72
CA ALA A 45 -7.58 -3.60 -1.33
C ALA A 45 -6.18 -3.93 -1.84
N HIS A 46 -5.45 -2.97 -2.41
CA HIS A 46 -4.07 -3.16 -2.85
C HIS A 46 -3.09 -3.28 -1.68
N LEU A 47 -3.24 -2.46 -0.64
CA LEU A 47 -2.43 -2.57 0.57
C LEU A 47 -2.61 -3.92 1.26
N ASN A 48 -3.86 -4.38 1.42
CA ASN A 48 -4.15 -5.68 2.02
C ASN A 48 -3.56 -6.84 1.18
N ARG A 49 -3.71 -6.80 -0.14
CA ARG A 49 -3.10 -7.80 -1.03
C ARG A 49 -1.57 -7.80 -0.95
N GLY A 50 -0.95 -6.63 -0.90
CA GLY A 50 0.48 -6.48 -0.72
C GLY A 50 0.94 -7.05 0.63
N ALA A 51 0.24 -6.73 1.72
CA ALA A 51 0.53 -7.26 3.05
C ALA A 51 0.43 -8.78 3.10
N THR A 52 -0.63 -9.38 2.53
CA THR A 52 -0.76 -10.85 2.45
C THR A 52 0.35 -11.49 1.61
N ALA A 53 0.73 -10.86 0.49
CA ALA A 53 1.82 -11.36 -0.36
C ALA A 53 3.20 -11.27 0.32
N LEU A 54 3.39 -10.31 1.22
CA LEU A 54 4.60 -10.17 2.03
C LEU A 54 4.59 -11.09 3.25
N PHE A 55 3.42 -11.36 3.83
CA PHE A 55 3.28 -12.19 5.03
C PHE A 55 3.89 -13.58 4.86
N SER A 56 3.73 -14.20 3.68
CA SER A 56 4.34 -15.50 3.37
C SER A 56 5.87 -15.47 3.26
N ARG A 57 6.49 -14.28 3.24
CA ARG A 57 7.92 -14.06 3.05
C ARG A 57 8.60 -13.48 4.28
N VAL A 58 7.85 -13.20 5.34
CA VAL A 58 8.35 -12.56 6.57
C VAL A 58 7.95 -13.44 7.74
N ASP A 59 8.87 -14.31 8.17
CA ASP A 59 8.69 -15.18 9.34
C ASP A 59 9.20 -14.47 10.62
N GLY A 60 10.09 -13.49 10.46
CA GLY A 60 10.53 -12.63 11.55
C GLY A 60 11.16 -11.32 11.11
N LEU A 61 11.66 -10.57 12.10
CA LEU A 61 12.28 -9.25 11.88
C LEU A 61 13.48 -9.30 10.93
N ALA A 62 14.25 -10.41 10.93
CA ALA A 62 15.38 -10.58 10.05
C ALA A 62 14.97 -10.58 8.56
N ASP A 63 13.87 -11.24 8.22
CA ASP A 63 13.34 -11.29 6.85
C ASP A 63 12.84 -9.91 6.41
N LEU A 64 12.21 -9.17 7.35
CA LEU A 64 11.78 -7.81 7.10
C LEU A 64 12.99 -6.88 6.84
N CYS A 65 14.04 -6.98 7.63
CA CYS A 65 15.29 -6.23 7.44
C CYS A 65 15.93 -6.56 6.08
N ALA A 66 15.98 -7.84 5.71
CA ALA A 66 16.49 -8.29 4.42
C ALA A 66 15.69 -7.71 3.25
N LEU A 67 14.35 -7.70 3.33
CA LEU A 67 13.48 -7.09 2.31
C LEU A 67 13.66 -5.58 2.22
N ALA A 68 13.87 -4.90 3.34
CA ALA A 68 14.10 -3.46 3.40
C ALA A 68 15.50 -3.05 2.89
N GLY A 69 16.37 -4.01 2.55
CA GLY A 69 17.77 -3.73 2.23
C GLY A 69 18.55 -3.17 3.43
N ALA A 70 18.00 -3.29 4.64
CA ALA A 70 18.63 -2.86 5.87
C ALA A 70 19.43 -4.04 6.41
N ALA A 71 20.76 -3.98 6.35
CA ALA A 71 21.58 -4.96 7.04
C ALA A 71 21.25 -4.92 8.55
N PRO A 72 20.99 -6.07 9.21
CA PRO A 72 20.87 -6.10 10.66
C PRO A 72 22.19 -5.55 11.26
N ARG A 73 22.07 -4.53 12.11
CA ARG A 73 23.20 -3.93 12.83
C ARG A 73 23.66 -4.83 13.97
#